data_AF-A0A7C5DT45-F1
#
_entry.id   AF-A0A7C5DT45-F1
#
_cell.length_a   1.000
_cell.length_b   1.000
_cell.length_c   1.000
_cell.angle_alpha   90.00
_cell.angle_beta   90.00
_cell.angle_gamma   90.00
#
_symmetry.space_group_name_H-M   'P 1'
#
loop_
_entity.id
_entity.type
_entity.pdbx_description
1 polymer ?
#
loop_
_entity_poly.entity_id
_entity_poly.type
_entity_poly.pdbx_seq_one_letter_code
_entity_poly.pdbx_strand_id
1 'polypeptide(L)'
;MGKGTAFGKTIFIGDQFVLREVPAILAALPFVTEAVVERADGEGWALEDNRMEVPGYKEKKKHQQVDSINHILEVMEIDVQ
;
A
#
# COMPACT_ATOMS: atom_id res chain seq x y z
N MET A 1 1.40 10.16 -14.63
CA MET A 1 0.39 9.50 -13.79
C MET A 1 0.75 8.03 -13.69
N GLY A 2 1.11 7.56 -12.49
CA GLY A 2 1.28 6.14 -12.17
C GLY A 2 0.03 5.60 -11.49
N LYS A 3 -0.36 4.37 -11.79
CA LYS A 3 -1.54 3.74 -11.19
C LYS A 3 -1.23 2.29 -10.84
N GLY A 4 -1.58 1.87 -9.63
CA GLY A 4 -1.41 0.50 -9.14
C GLY A 4 -2.64 0.04 -8.37
N THR A 5 -2.90 -1.26 -8.39
CA THR A 5 -4.01 -1.87 -7.64
C THR A 5 -3.51 -3.07 -6.84
N ALA A 6 -4.05 -3.22 -5.63
CA ALA A 6 -3.75 -4.36 -4.76
C ALA A 6 -4.92 -4.68 -3.85
N PHE A 7 -5.01 -5.94 -3.42
CA PHE A 7 -5.96 -6.35 -2.37
C PHE A 7 -5.53 -5.77 -1.02
N GLY A 8 -6.49 -5.35 -0.21
CA GLY A 8 -6.21 -4.77 1.12
C GLY A 8 -5.48 -5.73 2.06
N LYS A 9 -5.56 -7.04 1.81
CA LYS A 9 -4.79 -8.05 2.53
C LYS A 9 -4.53 -9.28 1.66
N THR A 10 -3.27 -9.51 1.35
CA THR A 10 -2.78 -10.71 0.66
C THR A 10 -2.02 -11.56 1.67
N ILE A 11 -2.47 -12.79 1.90
CA ILE A 11 -1.86 -13.72 2.87
C ILE A 11 -1.20 -14.85 2.09
N PHE A 12 0.09 -15.06 2.34
CA PHE A 12 0.81 -16.23 1.86
C PHE A 12 0.67 -17.36 2.88
N ILE A 13 0.12 -18.52 2.47
CA ILE A 13 -0.07 -19.67 3.36
C ILE A 13 0.99 -20.73 3.07
N GLY A 14 2.05 -20.72 3.87
CA GLY A 14 3.17 -21.66 3.75
C GLY A 14 2.75 -23.13 3.97
N ASP A 15 1.82 -23.40 4.88
CA ASP A 15 1.36 -24.78 5.15
C ASP A 15 0.73 -25.45 3.92
N GLN A 16 0.12 -24.69 3.01
CA GLN A 16 -0.39 -25.26 1.76
C GLN A 16 0.72 -25.77 0.86
N PHE A 17 1.92 -25.19 0.94
CA PHE A 17 3.09 -25.72 0.25
C PHE A 17 3.47 -27.10 0.79
N VAL A 18 3.40 -27.31 2.11
CA VAL A 18 3.72 -28.61 2.74
C VAL A 18 2.65 -29.66 2.44
N LEU A 19 1.37 -29.28 2.46
CA LEU A 19 0.25 -30.21 2.34
C LEU A 19 -0.13 -30.55 0.90
N ARG A 20 0.10 -29.63 -0.04
CA ARG A 20 -0.41 -29.70 -1.41
C ARG A 20 0.66 -29.44 -2.46
N GLU A 21 1.91 -29.16 -2.07
CA GLU A 21 3.01 -28.77 -2.96
C GLU A 21 2.68 -27.56 -3.86
N VAL A 22 1.73 -26.73 -3.45
CA VAL A 22 1.33 -25.52 -4.17
C VAL A 22 1.34 -24.30 -3.26
N PRO A 23 1.89 -23.15 -3.71
CA PRO A 23 1.76 -21.90 -2.98
C PRO A 23 0.30 -21.43 -3.03
N ALA A 24 -0.32 -21.25 -1.86
CA ALA A 24 -1.64 -20.66 -1.77
C ALA A 24 -1.53 -19.19 -1.37
N ILE A 25 -2.00 -18.31 -2.26
CA ILE A 25 -2.17 -16.89 -1.98
C ILE A 25 -3.66 -16.66 -1.76
N LEU A 26 -4.02 -16.20 -0.57
CA LEU A 26 -5.40 -15.92 -0.19
C LEU A 26 -5.58 -14.40 -0.08
N ALA A 27 -6.41 -13.84 -0.96
CA ALA A 27 -6.88 -12.47 -0.81
C ALA A 27 -8.03 -12.50 0.21
N ALA A 28 -7.79 -12.00 1.42
CA ALA A 28 -8.71 -12.18 2.54
C ALA A 28 -10.00 -11.35 2.43
N LEU A 29 -10.03 -10.36 1.51
CA LEU A 29 -11.15 -9.46 1.28
C LEU A 29 -11.22 -9.11 -0.22
N PRO A 30 -12.42 -9.08 -0.84
CA PRO A 30 -12.58 -8.70 -2.25
C PRO A 30 -12.34 -7.19 -2.49
N PHE A 31 -12.05 -6.43 -1.43
CA PHE A 31 -11.75 -5.00 -1.53
C PHE A 31 -10.38 -4.79 -2.18
N VAL A 32 -10.42 -4.16 -3.34
CA VAL A 32 -9.24 -3.69 -4.07
C VAL A 32 -9.03 -2.22 -3.70
N THR A 33 -7.78 -1.87 -3.40
CA THR A 33 -7.34 -0.48 -3.25
C THR A 33 -6.63 -0.07 -4.52
N GLU A 34 -6.94 1.13 -4.99
CA GLU A 34 -6.23 1.80 -6.07
C GLU A 34 -5.32 2.89 -5.48
N ALA A 35 -4.07 2.92 -5.93
CA ALA A 35 -3.11 3.97 -5.64
C ALA A 35 -2.77 4.69 -6.94
N VAL A 36 -2.92 6.02 -6.92
CA VAL A 36 -2.59 6.90 -8.05
C VAL A 36 -1.52 7.87 -7.61
N VAL A 37 -0.49 8.04 -8.44
CA VAL A 37 0.59 9.01 -8.25
C VAL A 37 0.58 9.99 -9.39
N GLU A 38 0.46 11.26 -9.05
CA GLU A 38 0.43 12.38 -9.98
C GLU A 38 1.57 13.34 -9.66
N ARG A 39 2.06 14.04 -10.69
CA ARG A 39 2.98 15.15 -10.46
C ARG A 39 2.13 16.35 -10.08
N ALA A 40 2.49 17.01 -8.99
CA ALA A 40 1.87 18.25 -8.56
C ALA A 40 2.89 19.40 -8.71
N ASP A 41 2.38 20.62 -8.88
CA ASP A 41 3.20 21.82 -8.83
C ASP A 41 3.47 22.17 -7.36
N GLY A 42 4.74 22.34 -6.99
CA GLY A 42 5.17 22.70 -5.64
C GLY A 42 6.29 21.82 -5.09
N GLU A 43 6.70 22.09 -3.84
CA GLU A 43 7.69 21.31 -3.11
C GLU A 43 7.00 20.26 -2.23
N GLY A 44 7.62 19.09 -2.13
CA GLY A 44 7.20 17.96 -1.32
C GLY A 44 6.20 17.03 -2.00
N TRP A 45 5.49 16.27 -1.17
CA TRP A 45 4.44 15.35 -1.61
C TRP A 45 3.28 15.33 -0.61
N ALA A 46 2.08 15.03 -1.10
CA ALA A 46 0.87 14.94 -0.30
C ALA A 46 0.29 13.53 -0.33
N LEU A 47 -0.34 13.13 0.77
CA LEU A 47 -1.03 11.84 0.91
C LEU A 47 -2.53 12.05 1.07
N GLU A 48 -3.31 11.59 0.10
CA GLU A 48 -4.76 11.54 0.20
C GLU A 48 -5.25 10.09 0.28
N ASP A 49 -5.74 9.68 1.45
CA ASP A 49 -6.34 8.36 1.64
C ASP A 49 -7.88 8.47 1.62
N ASN A 50 -8.48 8.13 0.47
CA ASN A 50 -9.93 8.15 0.25
C ASN A 50 -10.61 6.78 0.49
N ARG A 51 -9.90 5.79 1.05
CA ARG A 51 -10.46 4.44 1.26
C ARG A 51 -11.62 4.45 2.26
N MET A 52 -12.54 3.49 2.17
CA MET A 52 -13.49 3.28 3.26
C MET A 52 -12.71 2.75 4.49
N GLU A 53 -12.99 3.29 5.67
CA GLU A 53 -12.32 2.87 6.91
C GLU A 53 -13.32 2.60 8.03
N VAL A 54 -12.86 1.83 9.02
CA VAL A 54 -13.42 1.89 10.36
C VAL A 54 -13.00 3.23 10.97
N PRO A 55 -13.91 4.03 11.53
CA PRO A 55 -13.61 5.37 12.03
C PRO A 55 -12.35 5.41 12.91
N GLY A 56 -11.41 6.28 12.56
CA GLY A 56 -10.16 6.50 13.31
C GLY A 56 -9.02 5.52 12.98
N TYR A 57 -9.23 4.55 12.10
CA TYR A 57 -8.20 3.56 11.75
C TYR A 57 -7.07 4.16 10.91
N LYS A 58 -7.39 4.94 9.87
CA LYS A 58 -6.41 5.63 9.01
C LYS A 58 -5.56 6.58 9.81
N GLU A 59 -6.18 7.40 10.66
CA GLU A 59 -5.43 8.38 11.45
C GLU A 59 -4.41 7.68 12.36
N LYS A 60 -4.81 6.60 13.03
CA LYS A 60 -3.91 5.78 13.84
C LYS A 60 -2.76 5.16 13.03
N LYS A 61 -2.97 4.90 11.74
CA LYS A 61 -2.02 4.23 10.85
C LYS A 61 -1.29 5.14 9.88
N LYS A 62 -1.62 6.43 9.87
CA LYS A 62 -1.08 7.43 8.93
C LYS A 62 0.44 7.52 8.98
N HIS A 63 1.02 7.52 10.18
CA HIS A 63 2.49 7.53 10.35
C HIS A 63 3.16 6.37 9.61
N GLN A 64 2.61 5.15 9.70
CA GLN A 64 3.18 3.96 9.05
C GLN A 64 3.19 4.11 7.52
N GLN A 65 2.15 4.75 6.96
CA GLN A 65 2.07 4.98 5.52
C GLN A 65 3.06 6.07 5.08
N VAL A 66 3.21 7.13 5.86
CA VAL A 66 4.18 8.20 5.60
C VAL A 66 5.62 7.67 5.67
N ASP A 67 5.95 6.93 6.74
CA ASP A 67 7.27 6.33 6.91
C ASP A 67 7.61 5.38 5.76
N SER A 68 6.64 4.58 5.31
CA SER A 68 6.80 3.69 4.15
C SER A 68 7.07 4.46 2.86
N ILE A 69 6.40 5.59 2.61
CA ILE A 69 6.60 6.39 1.40
C ILE A 69 7.96 7.08 1.45
N ASN A 70 8.32 7.68 2.58
CA ASN A 70 9.63 8.31 2.77
C ASN A 70 10.78 7.33 2.54
N HIS A 71 10.65 6.10 3.03
CA HIS A 71 11.66 5.07 2.79
C HIS A 71 11.78 4.69 1.31
N ILE A 72 10.66 4.64 0.58
CA ILE A 72 10.69 4.40 -0.88
C ILE A 72 11.39 5.56 -1.59
N LEU A 73 11.08 6.81 -1.25
CA LEU A 73 11.70 7.99 -1.84
C LEU A 73 13.22 8.02 -1.58
N GLU A 74 13.63 7.70 -0.34
CA GLU A 74 15.04 7.60 0.06
C GLU A 74 15.78 6.54 -0.75
N VAL A 75 15.29 5.30 -0.78
CA VAL A 75 15.97 4.18 -1.47
C VAL A 75 15.98 4.36 -2.99
N MET A 76 14.97 5.03 -3.54
CA MET A 76 14.88 5.33 -4.96
C MET A 76 15.59 6.64 -5.36
N GLU A 77 16.19 7.34 -4.40
CA GLU A 77 16.88 8.62 -4.61
C GLU A 77 16.00 9.66 -5.34
N ILE A 78 14.71 9.69 -4.99
CA ILE A 78 13.75 10.62 -5.58
C ILE A 78 13.74 11.90 -4.75
N ASP A 79 14.25 12.98 -5.35
CA ASP A 79 14.12 14.31 -4.79
C ASP A 79 12.70 14.83 -4.96
N VAL A 80 12.12 15.26 -3.85
CA VAL A 80 10.79 15.85 -3.77
C VAL A 80 10.86 17.30 -3.28
N GLN A 81 12.04 17.86 -3.04
CA GLN A 81 12.25 19.26 -2.67
C GLN A 81 12.60 20.13 -3.88
#